data_AF-A0A832ESZ1-F1
#
_entry.id   AF-A0A832ESZ1-F1
#
_cell.length_a   1.000
_cell.length_b   1.000
_cell.length_c   1.000
_cell.angle_alpha   90.00
_cell.angle_beta   90.00
_cell.angle_gamma   90.00
#
_symmetry.space_group_name_H-M   'P 1'
#
loop_
_entity.id
_entity.type
_entity.pdbx_description
1 polymer ?
#
loop_
_entity_poly.entity_id
_entity_poly.type
_entity_poly.pdbx_seq_one_letter_code
_entity_poly.pdbx_strand_id
1 'polypeptide(L)'
;MRAWATSTRSRPAPLNSSWCDRRDDVDADGLIREHYALASRLARRTASRLPDPRWRDDLVSAGMEALVSAARRWDPTPGVAFGVYLHARIPGAVIDEWRLLTRTCRPHRPLPLSLDRLCSDAAAEGFEYDAGDPDPSPA
;
A
#
# COMPACT_ATOMS: atom_id res chain seq x y z
N MET A 1 27.25 26.51 45.80
CA MET A 1 26.10 25.58 45.92
C MET A 1 24.85 26.31 45.45
N ARG A 2 24.35 26.06 44.23
CA ARG A 2 23.14 26.69 43.69
C ARG A 2 22.11 25.62 43.34
N ALA A 3 20.99 25.66 44.06
CA ALA A 3 19.80 24.89 43.80
C ALA A 3 19.17 25.37 42.49
N TRP A 4 19.11 24.51 41.48
CA TRP A 4 18.24 24.71 40.34
C TRP A 4 16.94 23.97 40.64
N ALA A 5 15.85 24.72 40.77
CA ALA A 5 14.52 24.16 40.84
C ALA A 5 14.31 23.25 39.62
N THR A 6 14.07 21.96 39.84
CA THR A 6 13.60 21.04 38.82
C THR A 6 12.22 21.51 38.39
N SER A 7 12.22 22.32 37.31
CA SER A 7 11.02 22.73 36.59
C SER A 7 10.06 21.55 36.48
N THR A 8 8.93 21.65 37.18
CA THR A 8 7.74 20.84 36.94
C THR A 8 7.36 21.10 35.50
N ARG A 9 7.89 20.28 34.60
CA ARG A 9 7.57 20.31 33.19
C ARG A 9 6.09 19.97 33.12
N SER A 10 5.25 21.00 32.98
CA SER A 10 3.83 20.88 32.70
C SER A 10 3.70 19.89 31.53
N ARG A 11 3.15 18.70 31.80
CA ARG A 11 2.78 17.77 30.74
C ARG A 11 1.65 18.47 29.99
N PRO A 12 1.80 18.88 28.72
CA PRO A 12 0.64 19.33 27.98
C PRO A 12 -0.35 18.16 27.93
N ALA A 13 -1.63 18.46 28.20
CA ALA A 13 -2.72 17.51 28.14
C ALA A 13 -2.70 16.72 26.81
N PRO A 14 -3.19 15.47 26.76
CA PRO A 14 -3.27 14.75 25.50
C PRO A 14 -4.14 15.57 24.56
N LEU A 15 -3.52 16.03 23.47
CA LEU A 15 -4.23 16.68 22.37
C LEU A 15 -5.29 15.70 21.93
N ASN A 16 -6.54 16.04 22.24
CA ASN A 16 -7.74 15.47 21.68
C ASN A 16 -7.52 14.92 20.27
N SER A 17 -8.16 13.79 20.00
CA SER A 17 -8.20 13.03 18.75
C SER A 17 -8.88 13.78 17.60
N SER A 18 -8.63 15.07 17.45
CA SER A 18 -8.96 15.88 16.27
C SER A 18 -7.89 15.78 15.18
N TRP A 19 -6.99 14.78 15.26
CA TRP A 19 -6.03 14.43 14.22
C TRP A 19 -6.68 13.73 13.01
N CYS A 20 -8.00 13.57 13.01
CA CYS A 20 -8.76 12.96 11.93
C CYS A 20 -10.02 13.76 11.59
N ASP A 21 -9.92 15.09 11.50
CA ASP A 21 -11.02 15.92 11.00
C ASP A 21 -10.50 17.00 10.03
N ARG A 22 -10.28 16.66 8.75
CA ARG A 22 -10.20 17.73 7.75
C ARG A 22 -10.54 17.43 6.29
N ARG A 23 -10.88 16.22 5.84
CA ARG A 23 -11.25 16.06 4.40
C ARG A 23 -12.34 15.01 4.18
N ASP A 24 -13.50 15.22 4.79
CA ASP A 24 -14.72 14.44 4.51
C ASP A 24 -15.59 15.08 3.40
N ASP A 25 -15.06 16.07 2.65
CA ASP A 25 -15.86 16.78 1.62
C ASP A 25 -16.10 15.96 0.34
N VAL A 26 -15.43 14.81 0.17
CA VAL A 26 -15.59 13.92 -0.99
C VAL A 26 -15.82 12.50 -0.48
N ASP A 27 -16.92 11.86 -0.93
CA ASP A 27 -17.23 10.46 -0.64
C ASP A 27 -16.14 9.53 -1.23
N ALA A 28 -15.08 9.34 -0.46
CA ALA A 28 -13.93 8.51 -0.84
C ALA A 28 -14.37 7.06 -1.07
N ASP A 29 -15.31 6.56 -0.27
CA ASP A 29 -15.83 5.20 -0.39
C ASP A 29 -16.68 5.02 -1.65
N GLY A 30 -17.43 6.04 -2.05
CA GLY A 30 -18.12 6.11 -3.34
C GLY A 30 -17.14 6.03 -4.52
N LEU A 31 -16.09 6.87 -4.49
CA LEU A 31 -15.06 6.87 -5.54
C LEU A 31 -14.33 5.53 -5.65
N ILE A 32 -14.00 4.90 -4.52
CA ILE A 32 -13.34 3.58 -4.47
C ILE A 32 -14.23 2.53 -5.14
N ARG A 33 -15.51 2.46 -4.76
CA ARG A 33 -16.45 1.47 -5.33
C ARG A 33 -16.63 1.63 -6.83
N GLU A 34 -16.80 2.86 -7.29
CA GLU A 34 -16.98 3.17 -8.71
C GLU A 34 -15.73 2.81 -9.54
N HIS A 35 -14.53 3.07 -9.02
CA HIS A 35 -13.29 2.93 -9.75
C HIS A 35 -12.53 1.62 -9.47
N TYR A 36 -13.10 0.72 -8.68
CA TYR A 36 -12.49 -0.57 -8.31
C TYR A 36 -12.07 -1.39 -9.54
N ALA A 37 -12.99 -1.58 -10.49
CA ALA A 37 -12.72 -2.36 -11.70
C ALA A 37 -11.65 -1.72 -12.60
N LEU A 38 -11.65 -0.38 -12.68
CA LEU A 38 -10.64 0.37 -13.43
C LEU A 38 -9.26 0.20 -12.80
N ALA A 39 -9.16 0.39 -11.48
CA ALA A 39 -7.93 0.26 -10.73
C ALA A 39 -7.31 -1.13 -10.87
N SER A 40 -8.14 -2.16 -10.67
CA SER A 40 -7.75 -3.56 -10.78
C SER A 40 -7.22 -3.90 -12.19
N ARG A 41 -7.85 -3.35 -13.24
CA ARG A 41 -7.37 -3.50 -14.63
C ARG A 41 -6.04 -2.78 -14.89
N LEU A 42 -5.85 -1.58 -14.35
CA LEU A 42 -4.61 -0.81 -14.49
C LEU A 42 -3.44 -1.48 -13.77
N ALA A 43 -3.69 -1.99 -12.56
CA ALA A 43 -2.69 -2.69 -11.76
C ALA A 43 -2.24 -3.98 -12.48
N ARG A 44 -3.19 -4.84 -12.89
CA ARG A 44 -2.89 -6.06 -13.65
C ARG A 44 -2.12 -5.79 -14.94
N ARG A 45 -2.52 -4.76 -15.71
CA ARG A 45 -1.84 -4.37 -16.96
C ARG A 45 -0.40 -3.90 -16.72
N THR A 46 -0.16 -3.20 -15.62
CA THR A 46 1.18 -2.75 -15.26
C THR A 46 2.03 -3.95 -14.80
N ALA A 47 1.49 -4.78 -13.92
CA ALA A 47 2.15 -5.99 -13.42
C ALA A 47 2.51 -6.97 -14.55
N SER A 48 1.66 -7.13 -15.57
CA SER A 48 1.92 -8.03 -16.69
C SER A 48 3.11 -7.61 -17.57
N ARG A 49 3.57 -6.36 -17.46
CA ARG A 49 4.72 -5.83 -18.21
C ARG A 49 6.05 -5.96 -17.46
N LEU A 50 5.99 -6.32 -16.17
CA LEU A 50 7.18 -6.45 -15.34
C LEU A 50 7.78 -7.86 -15.49
N PRO A 51 9.12 -7.98 -15.54
CA PRO A 51 9.76 -9.28 -15.49
C PRO A 51 9.58 -9.81 -14.06
N ASP A 52 9.17 -11.08 -13.96
CA ASP A 52 8.88 -11.84 -12.73
C ASP A 52 7.38 -11.99 -12.37
N PRO A 53 6.77 -13.15 -12.67
CA PRO A 53 5.36 -13.38 -12.38
C PRO A 53 5.06 -13.63 -10.89
N ARG A 54 6.05 -13.91 -10.03
CA ARG A 54 5.78 -14.33 -8.64
C ARG A 54 5.17 -13.24 -7.76
N TRP A 55 5.47 -11.99 -8.05
CA TRP A 55 4.99 -10.82 -7.29
C TRP A 55 3.64 -10.29 -7.79
N ARG A 56 2.98 -10.97 -8.74
CA ARG A 56 1.79 -10.39 -9.40
C ARG A 56 0.68 -10.03 -8.42
N ASP A 57 0.43 -10.86 -7.42
CA ASP A 57 -0.64 -10.63 -6.46
C ASP A 57 -0.31 -9.47 -5.50
N ASP A 58 0.95 -9.36 -5.08
CA ASP A 58 1.44 -8.22 -4.29
C ASP A 58 1.36 -6.91 -5.08
N LEU A 59 1.76 -6.94 -6.36
CA LEU A 59 1.68 -5.80 -7.26
C LEU A 59 0.24 -5.35 -7.51
N VAL A 60 -0.70 -6.30 -7.64
CA VAL A 60 -2.12 -5.96 -7.76
C VAL A 60 -2.62 -5.32 -6.46
N SER A 61 -2.24 -5.87 -5.31
CA SER A 61 -2.61 -5.36 -3.98
C SER A 61 -2.10 -3.94 -3.76
N ALA A 62 -0.84 -3.65 -4.08
CA ALA A 62 -0.27 -2.30 -4.04
C ALA A 62 -1.03 -1.31 -4.95
N GLY A 63 -1.53 -1.77 -6.09
CA GLY A 63 -2.40 -0.99 -6.96
C GLY A 63 -3.75 -0.62 -6.31
N MET A 64 -4.30 -1.52 -5.49
CA MET A 64 -5.56 -1.29 -4.77
C MET A 64 -5.36 -0.39 -3.55
N GLU A 65 -4.25 -0.54 -2.82
CA GLU A 65 -3.86 0.41 -1.76
C GLU A 65 -3.67 1.82 -2.31
N ALA A 66 -3.08 1.92 -3.50
CA ALA A 66 -2.93 3.20 -4.20
C ALA A 66 -4.28 3.83 -4.58
N LEU A 67 -5.30 3.04 -4.92
CA LEU A 67 -6.67 3.54 -5.14
C LEU A 67 -7.23 4.18 -3.87
N VAL A 68 -7.11 3.50 -2.73
CA VAL A 68 -7.60 4.02 -1.43
C VAL A 68 -6.87 5.30 -1.06
N SER A 69 -5.53 5.32 -1.19
CA SER A 69 -4.76 6.54 -0.93
C SER A 69 -5.06 7.64 -1.95
N ALA A 70 -5.40 7.31 -3.20
CA ALA A 70 -5.75 8.27 -4.23
C ALA A 70 -7.09 8.94 -3.94
N ALA A 71 -8.10 8.16 -3.55
CA ALA A 71 -9.43 8.67 -3.20
C ALA A 71 -9.36 9.72 -2.08
N ARG A 72 -8.51 9.48 -1.07
CA ARG A 72 -8.31 10.40 0.06
C ARG A 72 -7.52 11.67 -0.27
N ARG A 73 -6.73 11.67 -1.36
CA ARG A 73 -5.80 12.76 -1.71
C ARG A 73 -6.25 13.55 -2.92
N TRP A 74 -7.18 13.03 -3.71
CA TRP A 74 -7.69 13.69 -4.90
C TRP A 74 -8.49 14.93 -4.52
N ASP A 75 -8.28 15.98 -5.30
CA ASP A 75 -8.97 17.26 -5.18
C ASP A 75 -9.62 17.56 -6.54
N PRO A 76 -10.93 17.84 -6.60
CA PRO A 76 -11.62 18.21 -7.84
C PRO A 76 -11.26 19.62 -8.35
N THR A 77 -10.60 20.48 -7.57
CA THR A 77 -10.27 21.87 -7.97
C THR A 77 -9.57 22.01 -9.33
N PRO A 78 -8.68 21.09 -9.79
CA PRO A 78 -8.03 21.20 -11.09
C PRO A 78 -8.94 20.80 -12.27
N GLY A 79 -10.17 20.32 -12.03
CA GLY A 79 -11.10 19.87 -13.06
C GLY A 79 -10.73 18.54 -13.73
N VAL A 80 -9.78 17.79 -13.17
CA VAL A 80 -9.36 16.49 -13.71
C VAL A 80 -10.22 15.38 -13.12
N ALA A 81 -10.92 14.63 -13.98
CA ALA A 81 -11.71 13.48 -13.56
C ALA A 81 -10.86 12.46 -12.78
N PHE A 82 -11.43 11.88 -11.73
CA PHE A 82 -10.73 10.94 -10.86
C PHE A 82 -10.12 9.75 -11.64
N GLY A 83 -10.82 9.22 -12.64
CA GLY A 83 -10.30 8.19 -13.52
C GLY A 83 -8.97 8.57 -14.21
N VAL A 84 -8.84 9.81 -14.70
CA VAL A 84 -7.61 10.30 -15.34
C VAL A 84 -6.47 10.41 -14.33
N TYR A 85 -6.77 10.81 -13.09
CA TYR A 85 -5.81 10.83 -11.99
C TYR A 85 -5.26 9.42 -11.67
N LEU A 86 -6.12 8.40 -11.67
CA LEU A 86 -5.72 7.01 -11.41
C LEU A 86 -4.79 6.43 -12.48
N HIS A 87 -4.92 6.86 -13.74
CA HIS A 87 -4.08 6.41 -14.84
C HIS A 87 -2.59 6.70 -14.64
N ALA A 88 -2.24 7.77 -13.90
CA ALA A 88 -0.86 8.06 -13.53
C ALA A 88 -0.50 7.44 -12.17
N ARG A 89 -1.43 7.44 -11.20
CA ARG A 89 -1.13 7.09 -9.81
C ARG A 89 -0.92 5.59 -9.58
N ILE A 90 -1.78 4.75 -10.15
CA ILE A 90 -1.76 3.30 -9.91
C ILE A 90 -0.50 2.65 -10.50
N PRO A 91 -0.14 2.88 -11.79
CA PRO A 91 1.09 2.30 -12.33
C PRO A 91 2.34 2.73 -11.57
N GLY A 92 2.37 3.98 -11.07
CA GLY A 92 3.45 4.48 -10.23
C GLY A 92 3.61 3.67 -8.95
N ALA A 93 2.52 3.40 -8.24
CA ALA A 93 2.53 2.59 -7.03
C ALA A 93 2.98 1.14 -7.29
N VAL A 94 2.48 0.52 -8.37
CA VAL A 94 2.88 -0.83 -8.77
C VAL A 94 4.37 -0.91 -9.07
N ILE A 95 4.90 0.06 -9.83
CA ILE A 95 6.33 0.11 -10.17
C ILE A 95 7.18 0.38 -8.92
N ASP A 96 6.71 1.22 -8.01
CA ASP A 96 7.41 1.50 -6.76
C ASP A 96 7.44 0.27 -5.85
N GLU A 97 6.35 -0.49 -5.76
CA GLU A 97 6.33 -1.76 -5.03
C GLU A 97 7.29 -2.77 -5.64
N TRP A 98 7.23 -2.95 -6.97
CA TRP A 98 8.17 -3.82 -7.67
C TRP A 98 9.64 -3.40 -7.43
N ARG A 99 9.92 -2.10 -7.37
CA ARG A 99 11.26 -1.57 -7.05
C ARG A 99 11.68 -1.91 -5.62
N LEU A 100 10.77 -1.97 -4.67
CA LEU A 100 11.07 -2.39 -3.30
C LEU A 100 11.39 -3.88 -3.27
N LEU A 101 10.54 -4.71 -3.88
CA LEU A 101 10.69 -6.16 -3.95
C LEU A 101 11.98 -6.58 -4.70
N THR A 102 12.32 -5.91 -5.80
CA THR A 102 13.58 -6.17 -6.51
C THR A 102 14.82 -5.60 -5.82
N ARG A 103 14.67 -4.68 -4.86
CA ARG A 103 15.81 -4.12 -4.10
C ARG A 103 16.22 -5.02 -2.95
N THR A 104 15.26 -5.71 -2.32
CA THR A 104 15.53 -6.70 -1.27
C THR A 104 16.06 -8.02 -1.82
N CYS A 105 15.73 -8.37 -3.06
CA CYS A 105 16.29 -9.52 -3.77
C CYS A 105 17.01 -9.07 -5.07
N ARG A 106 18.34 -8.99 -5.10
CA ARG A 106 19.12 -8.69 -6.33
C ARG A 106 20.19 -9.79 -6.55
N PRO A 107 20.47 -10.33 -7.78
CA PRO A 107 20.55 -9.59 -9.05
C PRO A 107 19.91 -10.19 -10.32
N HIS A 108 19.62 -9.26 -11.23
CA HIS A 108 19.28 -9.45 -12.66
C HIS A 108 20.46 -9.95 -13.53
N ARG A 109 21.53 -10.43 -12.87
CA ARG A 109 22.73 -11.02 -13.46
C ARG A 109 22.79 -12.45 -12.93
N PRO A 110 22.91 -13.49 -13.77
CA PRO A 110 23.02 -14.85 -13.27
C PRO A 110 24.24 -14.94 -12.35
N LEU A 111 24.00 -15.15 -11.05
CA LEU A 111 25.02 -15.54 -10.09
C LEU A 111 25.25 -17.05 -10.23
N PRO A 112 26.46 -17.56 -9.97
CA PRO A 112 26.74 -18.98 -10.03
C PRO A 112 25.94 -19.76 -8.94
N LEU A 113 24.82 -20.36 -9.37
CA LEU A 113 24.02 -21.52 -8.87
C LEU A 113 24.10 -22.01 -7.40
N SER A 114 24.58 -21.22 -6.44
CA SER A 114 24.72 -21.62 -5.03
C SER A 114 23.82 -20.82 -4.07
N LEU A 115 23.23 -19.71 -4.53
CA LEU A 115 22.39 -18.81 -3.74
C LEU A 115 20.89 -18.88 -4.09
N ASP A 116 20.49 -19.61 -5.14
CA ASP A 116 19.08 -19.75 -5.55
C ASP A 116 18.18 -20.29 -4.41
N ARG A 117 18.75 -21.10 -3.50
CA ARG A 117 18.01 -21.70 -2.37
C ARG A 117 17.44 -20.68 -1.39
N LEU A 118 18.19 -19.63 -1.03
CA LEU A 118 17.73 -18.68 -0.01
C LEU A 118 16.57 -17.79 -0.49
N CYS A 119 16.47 -17.59 -1.81
CA CYS A 119 15.38 -16.83 -2.41
C CYS A 119 14.18 -17.74 -2.75
N SER A 120 14.40 -19.03 -3.06
CA SER A 120 13.32 -20.01 -3.18
C SER A 120 12.68 -20.35 -1.84
N ASP A 121 13.47 -20.40 -0.77
CA ASP A 121 12.98 -20.78 0.56
C ASP A 121 12.09 -19.66 1.15
N ALA A 122 12.45 -18.39 0.96
CA ALA A 122 11.61 -17.25 1.36
C ALA A 122 10.31 -17.11 0.52
N ALA A 123 10.26 -17.69 -0.69
CA ALA A 123 9.04 -17.77 -1.50
C ALA A 123 8.23 -19.06 -1.22
N ALA A 124 8.84 -20.06 -0.59
CA ALA A 124 8.20 -21.30 -0.15
C ALA A 124 7.54 -21.15 1.23
N GLU A 125 7.97 -20.18 2.03
CA GLU A 125 7.22 -19.63 3.16
C GLU A 125 6.04 -18.80 2.60
N GLY A 126 5.14 -19.47 1.86
CA GLY A 126 3.85 -18.91 1.52
C GLY A 126 3.17 -18.50 2.82
N PHE A 127 2.73 -17.26 2.89
CA PHE A 127 1.85 -16.77 3.93
C PHE A 127 0.64 -17.72 3.96
N GLU A 128 0.62 -18.62 4.95
CA GLU A 128 -0.46 -19.57 5.17
C GLU A 128 -1.71 -18.75 5.47
N TYR A 129 -2.53 -18.54 4.45
CA TYR A 129 -3.89 -18.09 4.62
C TYR A 129 -4.61 -19.27 5.26
N ASP A 130 -4.73 -19.23 6.58
CA ASP A 130 -5.52 -20.17 7.35
C ASP A 130 -6.98 -20.04 6.88
N ALA A 131 -7.31 -20.78 5.83
CA ALA A 131 -8.65 -20.92 5.27
C ALA A 131 -9.47 -21.85 6.19
N GLY A 132 -9.47 -21.53 7.49
CA GLY A 132 -9.79 -22.47 8.57
C GLY A 132 -10.63 -21.92 9.72
N ASP A 133 -11.06 -20.65 9.72
CA ASP A 133 -12.09 -20.19 10.66
C ASP A 133 -13.40 -19.83 9.92
N PRO A 134 -14.36 -20.77 9.80
CA PRO A 134 -15.74 -20.40 9.56
C PRO A 134 -16.27 -19.72 10.82
N ASP A 135 -16.53 -18.42 10.71
CA ASP A 135 -17.26 -17.62 11.69
C ASP A 135 -18.50 -18.38 12.20
N PRO A 136 -18.57 -18.82 13.48
CA PRO A 136 -19.80 -19.37 14.02
C PRO A 136 -20.74 -18.20 14.27
N SER A 137 -21.54 -17.87 13.25
CA SER A 137 -22.67 -16.95 13.39
C SER A 137 -23.56 -17.40 14.55
N PRO A 138 -23.78 -16.57 15.59
CA PRO A 138 -24.66 -16.93 16.68
C PRO A 138 -26.13 -16.67 16.31
N ALA A 139 -26.93 -17.73 16.30
CA ALA A 139 -28.40 -17.68 16.35
C ALA A 139 -28.90 -18.74 17.34
#